data_AF-A0AAW7X134-F1
#
_entry.id   AF-A0AAW7X134-F1
#
_cell.length_a   1.000
_cell.length_b   1.000
_cell.length_c   1.000
_cell.angle_alpha   90.00
_cell.angle_beta   90.00
_cell.angle_gamma   90.00
#
_symmetry.space_group_name_H-M   'P 1'
#
loop_
_entity.id
_entity.type
_entity.pdbx_description
1 polymer ?
#
loop_
_entity_poly.entity_id
_entity_poly.type
_entity_poly.pdbx_seq_one_letter_code
_entity_poly.pdbx_strand_id
1 'polypeptide(L)' 'MQNETAGEPPKKPSLWQLVKTTLCAAVGVQTDANREVDFSQSSPLPYIVMGVLFTIIFLGTLITIAKLAIG' A
#
# COMPACT_ATOMS: atom_id res chain seq x y z
N MET A 1 -8.93 -36.20 -25.64
CA MET A 1 -8.68 -36.82 -24.33
C MET A 1 -7.63 -35.95 -23.63
N GLN A 2 -7.91 -35.58 -22.38
CA GLN A 2 -7.30 -34.51 -21.56
C GLN A 2 -5.79 -34.70 -21.30
N ASN A 3 -5.05 -33.61 -21.09
CA ASN A 3 -4.20 -33.51 -19.89
C ASN A 3 -3.91 -32.06 -19.50
N GLU A 4 -4.48 -31.66 -18.38
CA GLU A 4 -4.29 -30.40 -17.68
C GLU A 4 -2.92 -30.41 -16.99
N THR A 5 -2.01 -29.48 -17.31
CA THR A 5 -0.89 -29.17 -16.40
C THR A 5 -1.32 -28.05 -15.49
N ALA A 6 -1.74 -28.48 -14.31
CA ALA A 6 -2.09 -27.71 -13.12
C ALA A 6 -1.25 -26.43 -12.95
N GLY A 7 -1.95 -25.32 -12.73
CA GLY A 7 -1.33 -24.08 -12.25
C GLY A 7 -0.61 -24.34 -10.94
N GLU A 8 0.64 -23.90 -10.86
CA GLU A 8 1.33 -23.82 -9.56
C GLU A 8 0.50 -22.94 -8.62
N PRO A 9 0.28 -23.35 -7.35
CA PRO A 9 -0.33 -22.49 -6.37
C PRO A 9 0.54 -21.22 -6.24
N PRO A 10 -0.07 -20.02 -6.10
CA PRO A 10 0.69 -18.79 -6.00
C PRO A 10 1.71 -18.92 -4.87
N LYS A 11 3.01 -18.92 -5.23
CA LYS A 11 4.11 -19.01 -4.29
C LYS A 11 3.97 -17.84 -3.34
N LYS A 12 3.70 -18.13 -2.06
CA LYS A 12 3.56 -17.11 -1.02
C LYS A 12 4.74 -16.15 -1.12
N PRO A 13 4.52 -14.83 -1.21
CA PRO A 13 5.60 -13.88 -1.36
C PRO A 13 6.57 -14.05 -0.19
N SER A 14 7.86 -14.11 -0.49
CA SER A 14 8.86 -14.17 0.56
C SER A 14 8.78 -12.91 1.44
N LEU A 15 9.19 -13.00 2.70
CA LEU A 15 9.23 -11.85 3.62
C LEU A 15 10.00 -10.66 3.01
N TRP A 16 11.06 -10.94 2.26
CA TRP A 16 11.84 -9.93 1.55
C TRP A 16 11.05 -9.24 0.43
N GLN A 17 10.19 -9.99 -0.24
CA GLN A 17 9.33 -9.50 -1.30
C GLN A 17 8.22 -8.60 -0.73
N LEU A 18 7.62 -8.98 0.40
CA LEU A 18 6.68 -8.13 1.13
C LEU A 18 7.31 -6.80 1.56
N VAL A 19 8.51 -6.83 2.13
CA VAL A 19 9.23 -5.60 2.54
C VAL A 19 9.51 -4.67 1.36
N LYS A 20 10.01 -5.21 0.23
CA LYS A 20 10.22 -4.42 -0.99
C LYS A 20 8.92 -3.81 -1.53
N THR A 21 7.85 -4.60 -1.58
CA THR A 21 6.55 -4.13 -2.06
C THR A 21 6.00 -3.02 -1.17
N THR A 22 6.09 -3.15 0.16
CA THR A 22 5.65 -2.11 1.10
C THR A 22 6.48 -0.83 0.97
N LEU A 23 7.80 -0.94 0.77
CA LEU A 23 8.66 0.23 0.55
C LEU A 23 8.38 0.92 -0.79
N CYS A 24 8.20 0.18 -1.88
CA CYS A 24 7.82 0.76 -3.17
C CYS A 24 6.45 1.44 -3.11
N ALA A 25 5.47 0.84 -2.42
CA ALA A 25 4.16 1.43 -2.19
C ALA A 25 4.24 2.71 -1.33
N ALA A 26 5.08 2.72 -0.30
CA ALA A 26 5.29 3.89 0.56
C ALA A 26 6.03 5.05 -0.15
N VAL A 27 6.92 4.74 -1.09
CA VAL A 27 7.63 5.73 -1.92
C VAL A 27 6.75 6.28 -3.07
N GLY A 28 5.62 5.63 -3.36
CA GLY A 28 4.70 6.03 -4.44
C GLY A 28 4.97 5.34 -5.78
N VAL A 29 5.86 4.34 -5.83
CA VAL A 29 6.00 3.41 -6.97
C VAL A 29 4.95 2.31 -6.78
N GLN A 30 3.68 2.73 -6.74
CA GLN A 30 2.56 1.81 -6.68
C GLN A 30 2.49 1.11 -8.04
N THR A 31 2.84 -0.19 -8.07
CA THR A 31 2.80 -1.00 -9.29
C THR A 31 1.36 -1.13 -9.81
N ASP A 32 1.21 -1.26 -11.13
CA ASP A 32 -0.11 -1.35 -11.78
C ASP A 32 -1.00 -2.46 -11.19
N ALA A 33 -0.43 -3.56 -10.71
CA ALA A 33 -1.17 -4.62 -10.04
C ALA A 33 -1.83 -4.18 -8.73
N ASN A 34 -1.18 -3.33 -7.93
CA ASN A 34 -1.77 -2.79 -6.69
C ASN A 34 -2.89 -1.80 -7.01
N ARG A 35 -2.65 -1.00 -8.05
CA ARG A 35 -3.59 -0.04 -8.60
C ARG A 35 -4.84 -0.71 -9.17
N GLU A 36 -4.70 -1.84 -9.87
CA GLU A 36 -5.82 -2.59 -10.45
C GLU A 36 -6.70 -3.25 -9.37
N VAL A 37 -6.09 -3.72 -8.28
CA VAL A 37 -6.81 -4.17 -7.07
C VAL A 37 -7.57 -3.01 -6.43
N ASP A 38 -6.98 -1.83 -6.36
CA ASP A 38 -7.63 -0.64 -5.79
C ASP A 38 -8.75 -0.08 -6.69
N PHE A 39 -8.61 -0.15 -8.02
CA PHE A 39 -9.63 0.27 -8.99
C PHE A 39 -10.72 -0.77 -9.25
N SER A 40 -10.51 -2.03 -8.86
CA SER A 40 -11.55 -3.07 -8.89
C SER A 40 -12.46 -3.03 -7.66
N GLN A 41 -12.14 -2.21 -6.65
CA GLN A 41 -13.03 -2.01 -5.50
C GLN A 41 -14.24 -1.17 -5.90
N SER A 42 -15.42 -1.60 -5.44
CA SER A 42 -16.72 -0.98 -5.76
C SER A 42 -16.91 0.44 -5.22
N SER A 43 -16.04 0.90 -4.30
CA SER A 43 -16.16 2.22 -3.70
C SER A 43 -14.79 2.84 -3.40
N PRO A 44 -14.57 4.11 -3.79
CA PRO A 44 -13.36 4.85 -3.45
C PRO A 44 -13.35 5.38 -2.00
N LEU A 45 -14.48 5.26 -1.28
CA LEU A 45 -14.66 5.85 0.06
C LEU A 45 -13.61 5.40 1.08
N PRO A 46 -13.26 4.10 1.19
CA PRO A 46 -12.25 3.64 2.13
C PRO A 46 -10.88 4.30 1.93
N TYR A 47 -10.49 4.50 0.67
CA TYR A 47 -9.22 5.15 0.33
C TYR A 47 -9.20 6.62 0.73
N ILE A 48 -10.31 7.33 0.53
CA ILE A 48 -10.45 8.74 0.93
C ILE A 48 -10.36 8.86 2.46
N VAL A 49 -11.06 8.00 3.21
CA VAL A 49 -11.02 8.00 4.68
C VAL A 49 -9.62 7.73 5.19
N MET A 50 -8.93 6.73 4.64
CA MET A 50 -7.55 6.42 5.02
C MET A 50 -6.58 7.54 4.65
N GLY A 51 -6.76 8.19 3.50
CA GLY A 51 -5.98 9.36 3.09
C GLY A 51 -6.13 10.52 4.06
N VAL A 52 -7.36 10.87 4.45
CA VAL A 52 -7.63 11.95 5.42
C VAL A 52 -7.02 11.63 6.78
N LEU A 53 -7.21 10.40 7.27
CA LEU A 53 -6.64 9.97 8.55
C LEU A 53 -5.11 10.08 8.54
N PHE A 54 -4.47 9.60 7.47
CA PHE A 54 -3.03 9.70 7.28
C PHE A 54 -2.56 11.17 7.27
N THR A 55 -3.25 12.05 6.53
CA THR A 55 -2.91 13.48 6.48
C THR A 55 -2.97 14.13 7.86
N ILE A 56 -3.99 13.84 8.67
CA ILE A 56 -4.11 14.40 10.03
C ILE A 56 -2.92 13.96 10.90
N ILE A 57 -2.58 12.66 10.87
CA ILE A 57 -1.45 12.12 11.63
C ILE A 57 -0.12 12.73 11.17
N PHE A 58 0.08 12.85 9.86
CA PHE A 58 1.27 13.44 9.27
C PHE A 58 1.46 14.90 9.69
N LEU A 59 0.40 15.72 9.59
CA LEU A 59 0.44 17.12 10.04
C LEU A 59 0.72 17.21 11.54
N GLY A 60 0.07 16.39 12.37
CA GLY A 60 0.35 16.33 13.81
C GLY A 60 1.82 16.03 14.11
N THR A 61 2.42 15.12 13.35
CA THR A 61 3.85 14.77 13.45
C THR A 61 4.73 15.96 13.09
N LEU A 62 4.48 16.61 11.94
CA LEU A 62 5.24 17.79 11.51
C LEU A 62 5.14 18.93 12.51
N ILE A 63 3.95 19.21 13.03
CA ILE A 63 3.74 20.25 14.05
C ILE A 63 4.53 19.92 15.31
N THR A 64 4.48 18.66 15.77
CA THR A 64 5.22 18.23 16.97
C THR A 64 6.72 18.43 16.78
N ILE A 65 7.27 18.01 15.64
CA ILE A 65 8.68 18.21 15.29
C ILE A 65 9.02 19.69 15.25
N ALA A 66 8.21 20.52 14.58
CA ALA A 66 8.43 21.96 14.49
C ALA A 66 8.43 22.63 15.86
N LYS A 67 7.52 22.24 16.76
CA LYS A 67 7.50 22.75 18.13
C LYS A 67 8.71 22.31 18.95
N LEU A 68 9.21 21.10 18.75
CA LEU A 68 10.45 20.63 19.38
C LEU A 68 11.71 21.30 18.81
N ALA A 69 11.68 21.71 17.53
CA ALA A 69 12.82 22.32 16.87
C ALA A 69 12.94 23.82 17.16
N ILE A 70 11.82 24.52 17.35
CA ILE A 70 11.76 25.95 17.66
C ILE A 70 11.73 26.19 19.18
N GLY A 71 11.23 25.21 19.95
CA GLY A 71 11.10 25.26 21.41
C GLY A 71 12.39 24.96 22.16
#